data_AF-A0A1E3H092-F1
#
_entry.id   AF-A0A1E3H092-F1
#
_cell.length_a   1.000
_cell.length_b   1.000
_cell.length_c   1.000
_cell.angle_alpha   90.00
_cell.angle_beta   90.00
_cell.angle_gamma   90.00
#
_symmetry.space_group_name_H-M   'P 1'
#
loop_
_entity.id
_entity.type
_entity.pdbx_description
1 polymer ?
#
loop_
_entity_poly.entity_id
_entity_poly.type
_entity_poly.pdbx_seq_one_letter_code
_entity_poly.pdbx_strand_id
1 'polypeptide(L)'
;MPRKTARLVIKIHPLDNGLIDWKKLTAEFGAAMGCADRIVTLNGGDIMPLINNCEGVVTINSTVGTSTLRAGKPLIALGNAIFDIPGLTFQGPLDRFWTQATPPDPVFADAFIRVLVATTQIRGGYYSRAGIAAGARAAADRVLHDGELLPRIAPQDRDVVSYRRAAE
;
A
#
# COMPACT_ATOMS: atom_id res chain seq x y z
N MET A 1 1.83 -21.81 -1.47
CA MET A 1 1.92 -21.51 -2.93
C MET A 1 0.57 -21.03 -3.41
N PRO A 2 0.46 -19.87 -4.07
CA PRO A 2 -0.80 -19.42 -4.67
C PRO A 2 -1.33 -20.48 -5.65
N ARG A 3 -2.65 -20.50 -5.89
CA ARG A 3 -3.26 -21.40 -6.88
C ARG A 3 -2.48 -21.35 -8.19
N LYS A 4 -2.25 -22.49 -8.86
CA LYS A 4 -1.45 -22.56 -10.10
C LYS A 4 -1.93 -21.62 -11.20
N THR A 5 -3.18 -21.16 -11.14
CA THR A 5 -3.81 -20.24 -12.10
C THR A 5 -3.68 -18.75 -11.75
N ALA A 6 -3.22 -18.39 -10.55
CA ALA A 6 -3.15 -16.98 -10.15
C ALA A 6 -2.07 -16.22 -10.95
N ARG A 7 -2.33 -14.97 -11.32
CA ARG A 7 -1.35 -14.09 -11.97
C ARG A 7 -0.80 -13.08 -10.99
N LEU A 8 0.50 -12.83 -11.03
CA LEU A 8 1.15 -11.79 -10.24
C LEU A 8 1.29 -10.53 -11.08
N VAL A 9 0.56 -9.48 -10.70
CA VAL A 9 0.66 -8.18 -11.37
C VAL A 9 1.67 -7.31 -10.64
N ILE A 10 2.74 -6.92 -11.31
CA ILE A 10 3.72 -5.96 -10.80
C ILE A 10 3.37 -4.58 -11.36
N LYS A 11 2.87 -3.69 -10.51
CA LYS A 11 2.52 -2.32 -10.89
C LYS A 11 3.70 -1.39 -10.64
N ILE A 12 4.21 -0.77 -11.71
CA ILE A 12 5.24 0.27 -11.62
C ILE A 12 4.60 1.57 -11.15
N HIS A 13 5.31 2.28 -10.25
CA HIS A 13 4.86 3.56 -9.72
C HIS A 13 4.81 4.63 -10.82
N PRO A 14 3.78 5.49 -10.89
CA PRO A 14 3.66 6.50 -11.96
C PRO A 14 4.78 7.56 -11.93
N LEU A 15 5.46 7.72 -10.79
CA LEU A 15 6.63 8.61 -10.62
C LEU A 15 7.97 7.86 -10.67
N ASP A 16 7.99 6.61 -11.12
CA ASP A 16 9.25 5.91 -11.36
C ASP A 16 10.08 6.68 -12.41
N ASN A 17 11.39 6.79 -12.20
CA ASN A 17 12.28 7.57 -13.07
C ASN A 17 12.74 6.80 -14.32
N GLY A 18 12.36 5.53 -14.46
CA GLY A 18 12.67 4.70 -15.62
C GLY A 18 14.13 4.24 -15.70
N LEU A 19 14.96 4.50 -14.68
CA LEU A 19 16.37 4.06 -14.68
C LEU A 19 16.52 2.54 -14.57
N ILE A 20 15.52 1.88 -13.98
CA ILE A 20 15.47 0.43 -13.83
C ILE A 20 14.48 -0.11 -14.85
N ASP A 21 14.92 -1.04 -15.70
CA ASP A 21 14.02 -1.80 -16.56
C ASP A 21 13.29 -2.86 -15.72
N TRP A 22 12.26 -2.41 -15.00
CA TRP A 22 11.45 -3.25 -14.13
C TRP A 22 10.79 -4.40 -14.89
N LYS A 23 10.44 -4.22 -16.17
CA LYS A 23 9.82 -5.28 -16.97
C LYS A 23 10.84 -6.40 -17.23
N LYS A 24 12.05 -6.04 -17.63
CA LYS A 24 13.15 -7.02 -17.80
C LYS A 24 13.48 -7.69 -16.48
N LEU A 25 13.71 -6.91 -15.42
CA LEU A 25 14.10 -7.44 -14.11
C LEU A 25 13.06 -8.43 -13.54
N THR A 26 11.77 -8.09 -13.62
CA THR A 26 10.69 -8.98 -13.16
C THR A 26 10.57 -10.24 -14.02
N ALA A 27 10.80 -10.14 -15.33
CA ALA A 27 10.83 -11.31 -16.21
C ALA A 27 12.01 -12.24 -15.90
N GLU A 28 13.19 -11.69 -15.62
CA GLU A 28 14.39 -12.45 -15.23
C GLU A 28 14.18 -13.20 -13.91
N PHE A 29 13.66 -12.53 -12.88
CA PHE A 29 13.29 -13.20 -11.62
C PHE A 29 12.19 -14.25 -11.83
N GLY A 30 11.19 -13.94 -12.65
CA GLY A 30 10.14 -14.90 -12.99
C GLY A 30 10.69 -16.15 -13.69
N ALA A 31 11.65 -15.99 -14.59
CA ALA A 31 12.28 -17.10 -15.30
C ALA A 31 13.11 -17.96 -14.35
N ALA A 32 13.92 -17.34 -13.49
CA ALA A 32 14.71 -18.03 -12.48
C ALA A 32 13.84 -18.83 -11.49
N MET A 33 12.64 -18.33 -11.18
CA MET A 33 11.68 -18.97 -10.27
C MET A 33 10.65 -19.86 -10.97
N GLY A 34 10.73 -20.02 -12.29
CA GLY A 34 9.81 -20.86 -13.08
C GLY A 34 8.36 -20.38 -13.11
N CYS A 35 8.14 -19.06 -13.03
CA CYS A 35 6.80 -18.45 -12.99
C CYS A 35 6.63 -17.23 -13.92
N ALA A 36 7.54 -17.03 -14.88
CA ALA A 36 7.52 -15.90 -15.81
C ALA A 36 6.18 -15.76 -16.56
N ASP A 37 5.55 -16.87 -16.94
CA ASP A 37 4.26 -16.95 -17.63
C ASP A 37 3.09 -16.40 -16.81
N ARG A 38 3.29 -16.22 -15.50
CA ARG A 38 2.29 -15.74 -14.55
C ARG A 38 2.53 -14.30 -14.10
N ILE A 39 3.63 -13.68 -14.52
CA ILE A 39 3.97 -12.30 -14.15
C ILE A 39 3.49 -11.32 -15.24
N VAL A 40 2.77 -10.29 -14.83
CA VAL A 40 2.35 -9.19 -15.71
C VAL A 40 2.85 -7.87 -15.13
N THR A 41 3.75 -7.21 -15.84
CA THR A 41 4.29 -5.91 -15.42
C THR A 41 3.54 -4.78 -16.11
N LEU A 42 2.93 -3.87 -15.32
CA LEU A 42 2.12 -2.76 -15.81
C LEU A 42 2.81 -1.42 -15.51
N ASN A 43 3.09 -0.67 -16.57
CA ASN A 43 3.53 0.72 -16.48
C ASN A 43 2.34 1.65 -16.74
N GLY A 44 1.99 2.49 -15.77
CA GLY A 44 0.76 3.32 -15.85
C GLY A 44 -0.55 2.55 -15.62
N GLY A 45 -1.67 3.21 -15.88
CA GLY A 45 -3.03 2.70 -15.63
C GLY A 45 -3.55 3.00 -14.21
N ASP A 46 -4.88 2.98 -14.07
CA ASP A 46 -5.57 3.14 -12.79
C ASP A 46 -5.38 1.88 -11.93
N ILE A 47 -5.00 2.09 -10.67
CA ILE A 47 -4.77 1.02 -9.70
C ILE A 47 -6.08 0.50 -9.10
N MET A 48 -7.14 1.32 -9.05
CA MET A 48 -8.40 0.93 -8.41
C MET A 48 -9.08 -0.25 -9.10
N PRO A 49 -9.17 -0.33 -10.44
CA PRO A 49 -9.65 -1.53 -11.13
C PRO A 49 -8.84 -2.78 -10.78
N LEU A 50 -7.52 -2.66 -10.62
CA LEU A 50 -6.67 -3.79 -10.25
C LEU A 50 -6.96 -4.26 -8.82
N ILE A 51 -7.03 -3.33 -7.87
CA ILE A 51 -7.37 -3.64 -6.47
C ILE A 51 -8.74 -4.30 -6.38
N ASN A 52 -9.76 -3.74 -7.04
CA ASN A 52 -11.12 -4.26 -6.97
C ASN A 52 -11.25 -5.70 -7.52
N ASN A 53 -10.38 -6.09 -8.45
CA ASN A 53 -10.39 -7.40 -9.09
C ASN A 53 -9.29 -8.36 -8.61
N CYS A 54 -8.43 -7.97 -7.67
CA CYS A 54 -7.40 -8.85 -7.14
C CYS A 54 -7.90 -9.75 -6.00
N GLU A 55 -7.20 -10.86 -5.77
CA GLU A 55 -7.37 -11.71 -4.58
C GLU A 55 -6.65 -11.14 -3.35
N GLY A 56 -5.66 -10.27 -3.53
CA GLY A 56 -4.94 -9.60 -2.45
C GLY A 56 -3.82 -8.71 -2.97
N VAL A 57 -3.31 -7.84 -2.10
CA VAL A 57 -2.23 -6.89 -2.41
C VAL A 57 -1.04 -7.10 -1.49
N VAL A 58 0.14 -7.17 -2.10
CA VAL A 58 1.44 -7.14 -1.42
C VAL A 58 2.04 -5.75 -1.64
N THR A 59 2.43 -5.07 -0.57
CA THR A 59 3.13 -3.77 -0.67
C THR A 59 4.23 -3.67 0.36
N ILE A 60 5.19 -2.76 0.15
CA ILE A 60 6.18 -2.42 1.18
C ILE A 60 5.54 -1.46 2.17
N ASN A 61 5.26 -0.23 1.72
CA ASN A 61 4.67 0.84 2.52
C ASN A 61 3.89 1.85 1.66
N SER A 62 3.48 1.46 0.45
CA SER A 62 2.78 2.37 -0.46
C SER A 62 1.41 2.77 0.09
N THR A 63 0.98 4.01 -0.20
CA THR A 63 -0.39 4.47 0.07
C THR A 63 -1.45 3.63 -0.64
N VAL A 64 -1.08 2.83 -1.65
CA VAL A 64 -1.92 1.76 -2.21
C VAL A 64 -2.51 0.88 -1.11
N GLY A 65 -1.80 0.62 -0.01
CA GLY A 65 -2.34 -0.11 1.12
C GLY A 65 -3.61 0.51 1.72
N THR A 66 -3.67 1.85 1.84
CA THR A 66 -4.89 2.53 2.31
C THR A 66 -6.05 2.40 1.32
N SER A 67 -5.77 2.41 0.02
CA SER A 67 -6.78 2.14 -1.02
C SER A 67 -7.26 0.69 -0.96
N THR A 68 -6.37 -0.26 -0.71
CA THR A 68 -6.69 -1.68 -0.52
C THR A 68 -7.58 -1.91 0.70
N LEU A 69 -7.29 -1.24 1.83
CA LEU A 69 -8.14 -1.28 3.01
C LEU A 69 -9.55 -0.75 2.72
N ARG A 70 -9.65 0.40 2.03
CA ARG A 70 -10.95 0.95 1.61
C ARG A 70 -11.71 0.01 0.68
N ALA A 71 -11.02 -0.73 -0.17
CA ALA A 71 -11.61 -1.72 -1.05
C ALA A 71 -11.94 -3.05 -0.36
N GLY A 72 -11.63 -3.21 0.94
CA GLY A 72 -11.88 -4.44 1.70
C GLY A 72 -11.12 -5.64 1.17
N LYS A 73 -9.91 -5.44 0.61
CA LYS A 73 -9.11 -6.51 0.00
C LYS A 73 -8.02 -7.01 0.96
N PRO A 74 -7.67 -8.30 0.93
CA PRO A 74 -6.55 -8.82 1.70
C PRO A 74 -5.26 -8.04 1.39
N LEU A 75 -4.52 -7.67 2.44
CA LEU A 75 -3.34 -6.81 2.33
C LEU A 75 -2.22 -7.34 3.22
N ILE A 76 -1.01 -7.41 2.69
CA ILE A 76 0.22 -7.59 3.50
C ILE A 76 1.18 -6.43 3.24
N ALA A 77 1.66 -5.82 4.33
CA ALA A 77 2.77 -4.89 4.32
C ALA A 77 4.07 -5.65 4.62
N LEU A 78 5.10 -5.44 3.80
CA LEU A 78 6.42 -6.05 3.96
C LEU A 78 7.43 -5.12 4.63
N GLY A 79 7.14 -3.81 4.68
CA GLY A 79 7.94 -2.81 5.38
C GLY A 79 7.11 -2.07 6.43
N ASN A 80 7.70 -1.01 6.98
CA ASN A 80 7.01 -0.17 7.95
C ASN A 80 5.92 0.67 7.29
N ALA A 81 4.67 0.35 7.61
CA ALA A 81 3.49 1.07 7.14
C ALA A 81 2.57 1.37 8.31
N ILE A 82 2.05 2.59 8.38
CA ILE A 82 1.15 3.04 9.47
C ILE A 82 -0.16 2.24 9.56
N PHE A 83 -0.51 1.54 8.48
CA PHE A 83 -1.70 0.69 8.40
C PHE A 83 -1.40 -0.78 8.69
N ASP A 84 -0.14 -1.13 8.98
CA ASP A 84 0.27 -2.49 9.29
C ASP A 84 -0.10 -2.86 10.73
N ILE A 85 -1.38 -3.09 10.96
CA ILE A 85 -1.97 -3.32 12.26
C ILE A 85 -2.75 -4.64 12.20
N PRO A 86 -2.63 -5.52 13.22
CA PRO A 86 -3.48 -6.71 13.32
C PRO A 86 -4.96 -6.39 13.16
N GLY A 87 -5.64 -7.08 12.25
CA GLY A 87 -7.03 -6.80 11.88
C GLY A 87 -7.20 -5.91 10.63
N LEU A 88 -6.16 -5.17 10.23
CA LEU A 88 -6.13 -4.42 8.96
C LEU A 88 -5.28 -5.12 7.90
N THR A 89 -4.16 -5.70 8.31
CA THR A 89 -3.24 -6.41 7.41
C THR A 89 -2.98 -7.83 7.89
N PHE A 90 -2.64 -8.71 6.95
CA PHE A 90 -2.19 -10.06 7.25
C PHE A 90 -0.84 -10.01 7.97
N GLN A 91 -0.78 -10.61 9.16
CA GLN A 91 0.37 -10.54 10.07
C GLN A 91 1.34 -11.74 9.94
N GLY A 92 0.99 -12.75 9.14
CA GLY A 92 1.82 -13.93 8.92
C GLY A 92 2.93 -13.70 7.89
N PRO A 93 3.76 -14.73 7.65
CA PRO A 93 4.81 -14.69 6.63
C PRO A 93 4.22 -14.67 5.21
N LEU A 94 5.00 -14.16 4.25
CA LEU A 94 4.54 -13.93 2.88
C LEU A 94 4.10 -15.22 2.16
N ASP A 95 4.72 -16.36 2.45
CA ASP A 95 4.37 -17.67 1.87
C ASP A 95 2.93 -18.10 2.23
N ARG A 96 2.46 -17.76 3.44
CA ARG A 96 1.10 -18.06 3.91
C ARG A 96 0.06 -17.09 3.37
N PHE A 97 0.43 -15.83 3.13
CA PHE A 97 -0.47 -14.79 2.59
C PHE A 97 -1.23 -15.29 1.36
N TRP A 98 -0.54 -15.96 0.44
CA TRP A 98 -1.09 -16.47 -0.82
C TRP A 98 -2.24 -17.47 -0.69
N THR A 99 -2.47 -18.01 0.50
CA THR A 99 -3.45 -19.08 0.74
C THR A 99 -4.35 -18.84 1.95
N GLN A 100 -3.92 -17.98 2.88
CA GLN A 100 -4.56 -17.80 4.19
C GLN A 100 -4.98 -16.36 4.45
N ALA A 101 -4.66 -15.40 3.56
CA ALA A 101 -5.01 -14.02 3.80
C ALA A 101 -6.53 -13.81 3.79
N THR A 102 -7.01 -13.09 4.80
CA THR A 102 -8.40 -12.67 4.92
C THR A 102 -8.52 -11.17 4.63
N PRO A 103 -9.70 -10.70 4.19
CA PRO A 103 -10.01 -9.27 4.15
C PRO A 103 -9.79 -8.60 5.52
N PRO A 104 -9.53 -7.27 5.54
CA PRO A 104 -9.49 -6.51 6.78
C PRO A 104 -10.86 -6.54 7.47
N ASP A 105 -10.87 -6.33 8.79
CA ASP A 105 -12.10 -6.02 9.50
C ASP A 105 -12.70 -4.71 8.93
N PRO A 106 -13.94 -4.75 8.41
CA PRO A 106 -14.50 -3.59 7.70
C PRO A 106 -14.79 -2.42 8.63
N VAL A 107 -15.16 -2.67 9.89
CA VAL A 107 -15.44 -1.63 10.89
C VAL A 107 -14.13 -0.98 11.31
N PHE A 108 -13.10 -1.79 11.53
CA PHE A 108 -11.79 -1.27 11.90
C PHE A 108 -11.13 -0.50 10.75
N ALA A 109 -11.21 -1.02 9.52
CA ALA A 109 -10.68 -0.34 8.34
C ALA A 109 -11.34 1.03 8.13
N ASP A 110 -12.67 1.13 8.24
CA ASP A 110 -13.39 2.39 8.18
C ASP A 110 -12.96 3.35 9.29
N ALA A 111 -12.90 2.89 10.54
CA ALA A 111 -12.45 3.70 11.66
C ALA A 111 -11.02 4.23 11.47
N PHE A 112 -10.09 3.37 11.07
CA PHE A 112 -8.71 3.75 10.77
C PHE A 112 -8.63 4.82 9.68
N ILE A 113 -9.35 4.64 8.57
CA ILE A 113 -9.37 5.60 7.47
C ILE A 113 -9.95 6.94 7.90
N ARG A 114 -11.04 6.95 8.68
CA ARG A 114 -11.63 8.20 9.20
C ARG A 114 -10.66 8.96 10.08
N VAL A 115 -9.99 8.27 11.02
CA VAL A 115 -8.97 8.89 11.88
C VAL A 115 -7.82 9.42 11.04
N LEU A 116 -7.31 8.64 10.09
CA LEU A 116 -6.20 9.06 9.24
C LEU A 116 -6.54 10.35 8.47
N VAL A 117 -7.72 10.40 7.85
CA VAL A 117 -8.21 11.56 7.09
C VAL A 117 -8.41 12.77 7.99
N ALA A 118 -9.02 12.61 9.16
CA ALA A 118 -9.32 13.71 10.07
C ALA A 118 -8.07 14.35 10.68
N THR A 119 -7.01 13.56 10.89
CA THR A 119 -5.90 13.98 11.76
C THR A 119 -4.60 14.24 11.03
N THR A 120 -4.25 13.44 10.03
CA THR A 120 -2.95 13.53 9.35
C THR A 120 -3.04 14.09 7.94
N GLN A 121 -4.17 13.90 7.27
CA GLN A 121 -4.31 14.30 5.87
C GLN A 121 -4.85 15.72 5.74
N ILE A 122 -4.55 16.31 4.59
CA ILE A 122 -5.13 17.57 4.11
C ILE A 122 -5.62 17.36 2.67
N ARG A 123 -6.64 18.11 2.26
CA ARG A 123 -7.18 18.01 0.90
C ARG A 123 -6.23 18.68 -0.10
N GLY A 124 -5.81 17.95 -1.13
CA GLY A 124 -4.95 18.50 -2.19
C GLY A 124 -4.52 17.44 -3.21
N GLY A 125 -3.64 17.84 -4.14
CA GLY A 125 -3.01 16.93 -5.09
C GLY A 125 -1.89 17.59 -5.89
N TYR A 126 -0.98 16.80 -6.46
CA TYR A 126 0.21 17.31 -7.16
C TYR A 126 0.06 17.42 -8.68
N TYR A 127 -1.02 16.87 -9.24
CA TYR A 127 -1.12 16.64 -10.70
C TYR A 127 -1.99 17.65 -11.45
N SER A 128 -2.67 18.55 -10.74
CA SER A 128 -3.50 19.58 -11.36
C SER A 128 -3.31 20.91 -10.65
N ARG A 129 -3.42 22.03 -11.38
CA ARG A 129 -3.33 23.37 -10.78
C ARG A 129 -4.35 23.54 -9.66
N ALA A 130 -5.57 23.04 -9.85
CA ALA A 130 -6.62 23.07 -8.83
C ALA A 130 -6.26 22.23 -7.59
N GLY A 131 -5.70 21.03 -7.79
CA GLY A 131 -5.23 20.17 -6.70
C GLY A 131 -4.09 20.80 -5.91
N ILE A 132 -3.13 21.43 -6.62
CA ILE A 132 -1.98 22.11 -6.01
C ILE A 132 -2.46 23.30 -5.19
N ALA A 133 -3.34 24.14 -5.75
CA ALA A 133 -3.89 25.30 -5.06
C ALA A 133 -4.69 24.90 -3.81
N ALA A 134 -5.52 23.86 -3.90
CA ALA A 134 -6.25 23.32 -2.76
C ALA A 134 -5.31 22.78 -1.68
N GLY A 135 -4.27 22.05 -2.08
CA GLY A 135 -3.26 21.50 -1.16
C GLY A 135 -2.46 22.60 -0.46
N ALA A 136 -2.01 23.62 -1.18
CA ALA A 136 -1.27 24.74 -0.62
C ALA A 136 -2.11 25.49 0.42
N ARG A 137 -3.39 25.76 0.12
CA ARG A 137 -4.31 26.41 1.06
C ARG A 137 -4.55 25.54 2.30
N ALA A 138 -4.89 24.26 2.10
CA ALA A 138 -5.16 23.36 3.21
C ALA A 138 -3.93 23.13 4.10
N ALA A 139 -2.72 23.13 3.52
CA ALA A 139 -1.47 23.06 4.26
C ALA A 139 -1.24 24.32 5.11
N ALA A 140 -1.44 25.52 4.52
CA ALA A 140 -1.33 26.77 5.26
C ALA A 140 -2.33 26.83 6.43
N ASP A 141 -3.60 26.49 6.18
CA ASP A 141 -4.64 26.42 7.20
C ASP A 141 -4.25 25.45 8.32
N ARG A 142 -3.66 24.29 7.98
CA ARG A 142 -3.19 23.29 8.94
C ARG A 142 -2.03 23.78 9.80
N VAL A 143 -1.05 24.47 9.21
CA VAL A 143 0.13 25.00 9.92
C VAL A 143 -0.27 26.13 10.87
N LEU A 144 -1.25 26.95 10.47
CA LEU A 144 -1.75 28.06 11.28
C LEU A 144 -2.82 27.65 12.31
N HIS A 145 -3.22 26.37 12.34
CA HIS A 145 -4.23 25.89 13.27
C HIS A 145 -3.67 25.77 14.70
N ASP A 146 -4.28 26.51 15.63
CA ASP A 146 -3.87 26.56 17.04
C ASP A 146 -4.46 25.42 17.91
N GLY A 147 -4.57 24.21 17.35
CA GLY A 147 -5.21 23.06 18.01
C GLY A 147 -4.48 21.75 17.79
N GLU A 148 -4.44 20.90 18.82
CA GLU A 148 -3.92 19.54 18.69
C GLU A 148 -4.96 18.66 17.96
N LEU A 149 -4.58 18.10 16.80
CA LEU A 149 -5.43 17.18 16.04
C LEU A 149 -5.33 15.73 16.51
N LEU A 150 -4.23 15.39 17.18
CA LEU A 150 -3.99 14.15 17.87
C LEU A 150 -3.38 14.48 19.22
N PRO A 151 -3.66 13.69 20.26
CA PRO A 151 -2.87 13.77 21.48
C PRO A 151 -1.39 13.62 21.11
N ARG A 152 -0.50 14.32 21.82
CA ARG A 152 0.95 14.11 21.65
C ARG A 152 1.30 12.66 21.96
N ILE A 153 1.62 11.91 20.91
CA ILE A 153 2.13 10.55 21.02
C ILE A 153 3.66 10.67 21.06
N ALA A 154 4.30 10.03 22.04
CA ALA A 154 5.74 9.91 22.04
C ALA A 154 6.19 9.26 20.72
N PRO A 155 7.28 9.74 20.08
CA PRO A 155 7.82 9.08 18.90
C PRO A 155 8.00 7.59 19.19
N GLN A 156 7.40 6.74 18.36
CA GLN A 156 7.71 5.31 18.44
C GLN A 156 9.17 5.11 18.10
N ASP A 157 9.81 4.18 18.82
CA ASP A 157 11.18 3.79 18.56
C ASP A 157 11.31 3.29 17.12
N ARG A 158 12.12 3.97 16.31
CA ARG A 158 12.28 3.68 14.88
C ARG A 158 13.35 2.62 14.61
N ASP A 159 14.05 2.18 15.66
CA ASP A 159 15.15 1.22 15.53
C ASP A 159 14.65 -0.22 15.32
N VAL A 160 13.37 -0.49 15.57
CA VAL A 160 12.73 -1.79 15.31
C VAL A 160 12.07 -1.77 13.94
N VAL A 161 12.85 -1.96 12.88
CA VAL A 161 12.31 -2.20 11.53
C VAL A 161 12.16 -3.70 11.29
N SER A 162 10.96 -4.23 11.48
CA SER A 162 10.66 -5.62 11.10
C SER A 162 10.26 -5.68 9.63
N TYR A 163 11.07 -6.35 8.81
CA TYR A 163 10.68 -6.72 7.44
C TYR A 163 10.01 -8.09 7.45
N ARG A 164 8.82 -8.21 6.87
CA ARG A 164 8.21 -9.54 6.69
C ARG A 164 8.83 -10.21 5.47
N ARG A 165 9.56 -11.30 5.69
CA ARG A 165 10.14 -12.14 4.65
C ARG A 165 9.35 -13.44 4.51
N ALA A 166 9.65 -14.24 3.48
CA ALA A 166 9.24 -15.64 3.48
C ALA A 166 9.88 -16.37 4.68
N ALA A 167 9.21 -17.37 5.24
CA ALA A 167 9.82 -18.23 6.25
C ALA A 167 11.08 -18.92 5.66
N GLU A 168 12.13 -19.03 6.47
CA GLU A 168 13.35 -19.81 6.14
C GLU A 168 13.06 -21.31 6.06
#